data_AF-A0A7V9L5N7-F1
#
_entry.id   AF-A0A7V9L5N7-F1
#
_cell.length_a   1.000
_cell.length_b   1.000
_cell.length_c   1.000
_cell.angle_alpha   90.00
_cell.angle_beta   90.00
_cell.angle_gamma   90.00
#
_symmetry.space_group_name_H-M   'P 1'
#
loop_
_entity.id
_entity.type
_entity.pdbx_description
1 polymer ?
#
loop_
_entity_poly.entity_id
_entity_poly.type
_entity_poly.pdbx_seq_one_letter_code
_entity_poly.pdbx_strand_id
1 'polypeptide(L)'
;MAACPRCGKDNPDNFRFCAGCGLDLIAAVSPVTTRSPGEPVIMRNPPMPASIDHLAPPLFPTPWRATVSTVPGEQALLAPLRARPSDEGARLVYADWLEQRGEVARAWFVRHEGDVDRNRAVGDPSWRSITSRGDIARCHQEGEACPKRWDKLDACADDERARTCATCHQRVRYCVDTDAALRCGLHDQCPISIDGSVESLAGKAAFDRGLALIRRTPRGG
;
A
#
# COMPACT_ATOMS: atom_id res chain seq x y z
N MET A 1 16.34 15.05 34.02
CA MET A 1 16.92 15.00 32.66
C MET A 1 17.06 13.53 32.29
N ALA A 2 16.61 13.14 31.11
CA ALA A 2 16.66 11.77 30.61
C ALA A 2 17.47 11.69 29.31
N ALA A 3 18.44 10.78 29.27
CA ALA A 3 19.22 10.51 28.06
C ALA A 3 18.41 9.64 27.09
N CYS A 4 18.41 10.01 25.81
CA CYS A 4 17.71 9.24 24.77
C CYS A 4 18.37 7.86 24.59
N PRO A 5 17.63 6.74 24.66
CA PRO A 5 18.21 5.40 24.52
C PRO A 5 18.70 5.09 23.09
N ARG A 6 18.30 5.89 22.09
CA ARG A 6 18.72 5.72 20.70
C ARG A 6 19.97 6.50 20.32
N CYS A 7 20.13 7.72 20.82
CA CYS A 7 21.23 8.60 20.39
C CYS A 7 22.04 9.23 21.55
N GLY A 8 21.71 8.93 22.80
CA GLY A 8 22.44 9.41 23.99
C GLY A 8 22.26 10.88 24.35
N LYS A 9 21.49 11.66 23.58
CA LYS A 9 21.27 13.10 23.86
C LYS A 9 20.44 13.29 25.13
N ASP A 10 20.83 14.22 25.98
CA ASP A 10 20.04 14.64 27.14
C ASP A 10 18.79 15.41 26.72
N ASN A 11 17.64 15.05 27.30
CA ASN A 11 16.37 15.72 27.09
C ASN A 11 15.73 16.07 28.46
N PRO A 12 14.98 17.18 28.56
CA PRO A 12 14.14 17.45 29.72
C PRO A 12 13.12 16.32 29.96
N ASP A 13 12.74 16.09 31.22
CA ASP A 13 11.90 14.94 31.60
C ASP A 13 10.46 15.02 31.04
N ASN A 14 10.03 16.20 30.59
CA ASN A 14 8.70 16.43 30.01
C ASN A 14 8.67 16.34 28.46
N PHE A 15 9.77 15.98 27.81
CA PHE A 15 9.82 15.87 26.35
C PHE A 15 9.23 14.54 25.87
N ARG A 16 8.21 14.60 25.02
CA ARG A 16 7.64 13.41 24.39
C ARG A 16 8.57 12.81 23.32
N PHE A 17 9.33 13.64 22.60
CA PHE A 17 10.21 13.20 21.52
C PHE A 17 11.64 13.70 21.75
N CYS A 18 12.64 12.90 21.34
CA CYS A 18 14.04 13.28 21.43
C CYS A 18 14.38 14.44 20.46
N ALA A 19 14.95 15.53 20.98
CA ALA A 19 15.38 16.69 20.20
C ALA A 19 16.64 16.43 19.32
N GLY A 20 17.14 15.20 19.27
CA GLY A 20 18.26 14.79 18.42
C GLY A 20 17.83 13.88 17.26
N CYS A 21 17.04 12.85 17.56
CA CYS A 21 16.70 11.80 16.59
C CYS A 21 15.19 11.58 16.38
N GLY A 22 14.31 12.32 17.07
CA GLY A 22 12.85 12.21 16.93
C GLY A 22 12.18 10.98 17.57
N LEU A 23 12.92 10.14 18.30
CA LEU A 23 12.36 8.97 19.01
C LEU A 23 11.29 9.41 20.03
N ASP A 24 10.14 8.72 20.08
CA ASP A 24 9.13 8.87 21.14
C ASP A 24 9.66 8.32 22.47
N LEU A 25 10.01 9.22 23.38
CA LEU A 25 10.61 8.91 24.67
C LEU A 25 9.60 8.35 25.67
N ILE A 26 8.30 8.59 25.48
CA ILE A 26 7.25 8.07 26.38
C ILE A 26 6.94 6.61 26.03
N ALA A 27 6.85 6.30 24.74
CA ALA A 27 6.65 4.92 24.28
C ALA A 27 7.84 4.01 24.65
N ALA A 28 9.06 4.56 24.60
CA ALA A 28 10.31 3.84 24.88
C ALA A 28 10.49 3.40 26.34
N VAL A 29 9.73 3.96 27.30
CA VAL A 29 9.79 3.57 28.73
C VAL A 29 8.82 2.43 29.06
N SER A 30 8.11 1.86 28.08
CA SER A 30 7.28 0.68 28.33
C SER A 30 8.16 -0.45 28.88
N PRO A 31 7.79 -1.09 30.00
CA PRO A 31 8.64 -2.08 30.63
C PRO A 31 8.88 -3.23 29.67
N VAL A 32 10.15 -3.41 29.28
CA VAL A 32 10.62 -4.68 28.72
C VAL A 32 10.32 -5.73 29.77
N THR A 33 9.38 -6.62 29.46
CA THR A 33 9.21 -7.87 30.20
C THR A 33 10.53 -8.61 30.13
N THR A 34 11.29 -8.56 31.21
CA THR A 34 12.56 -9.26 31.39
C THR A 34 12.32 -10.75 31.19
N ARG A 35 12.77 -11.28 30.04
CA ARG A 35 12.92 -12.71 29.83
C ARG A 35 14.16 -13.18 30.60
N SER A 36 13.99 -14.19 31.44
CA SER A 36 15.07 -14.82 32.19
C SER A 36 16.22 -15.28 31.29
N PRO A 37 17.49 -15.01 31.68
CA PRO A 37 18.65 -15.55 30.97
C PRO A 37 18.82 -17.03 31.37
N GLY A 38 18.54 -17.95 30.45
CA GLY A 38 18.80 -19.38 30.69
C GLY A 38 18.06 -20.35 29.79
N GLU A 39 17.05 -19.92 29.03
CA GLU A 39 16.32 -20.83 28.15
C GLU A 39 16.97 -20.90 26.76
N PRO A 40 17.36 -22.08 26.26
CA PRO A 40 17.87 -22.22 24.91
C PRO A 40 16.80 -21.77 23.92
N VAL A 41 17.15 -20.81 23.06
CA VAL A 41 16.30 -20.38 21.94
C VAL A 41 16.22 -21.54 20.95
N ILE A 42 15.30 -22.47 21.18
CA ILE A 42 14.84 -23.36 20.13
C ILE A 42 14.11 -22.45 19.15
N MET A 43 14.71 -22.23 17.99
CA MET A 43 14.11 -21.56 16.84
C MET A 43 12.97 -22.46 16.34
N ARG A 44 11.86 -22.47 17.07
CA ARG A 44 10.62 -23.11 16.64
C ARG A 44 10.12 -22.23 15.51
N ASN A 45 10.19 -22.75 14.29
CA ASN A 45 9.43 -22.20 13.18
C ASN A 45 8.02 -21.89 13.70
N PRO A 46 7.50 -20.66 13.51
CA PRO A 46 6.13 -20.38 13.88
C PRO A 46 5.25 -21.44 13.22
N PRO A 47 4.35 -22.11 13.96
CA PRO A 47 3.44 -23.06 13.35
C PRO A 47 2.74 -22.34 12.20
N MET A 48 2.80 -22.91 11.00
CA MET A 48 1.93 -22.46 9.92
C MET A 48 0.51 -22.35 10.49
N PRO A 49 -0.23 -21.26 10.24
CA PRO A 49 -1.62 -21.19 10.66
C PRO A 49 -2.33 -22.41 10.07
N ALA A 50 -2.68 -23.35 10.95
CA ALA A 50 -3.46 -24.50 10.57
C ALA A 50 -4.84 -23.96 10.15
N SER A 51 -5.18 -24.21 8.89
CA SER A 51 -6.46 -23.94 8.24
C SER A 51 -6.68 -22.52 7.72
N ILE A 52 -6.51 -22.39 6.40
CA ILE A 52 -7.01 -21.29 5.54
C ILE A 52 -8.56 -21.30 5.49
N ASP A 53 -9.21 -22.36 5.97
CA ASP A 53 -10.67 -22.59 5.89
C ASP A 53 -11.53 -21.62 6.73
N HIS A 54 -10.92 -20.75 7.55
CA HIS A 54 -11.64 -19.66 8.24
C HIS A 54 -11.62 -18.33 7.50
N LEU A 55 -10.96 -18.26 6.34
CA LEU A 55 -11.20 -17.19 5.37
C LEU A 55 -12.51 -17.51 4.64
N ALA A 56 -13.64 -17.43 5.35
CA ALA A 56 -14.95 -17.38 4.70
C ALA A 56 -14.85 -16.36 3.56
N PRO A 57 -15.17 -16.74 2.30
CA PRO A 57 -14.95 -15.86 1.18
C PRO A 57 -15.76 -14.59 1.42
N PRO A 58 -15.17 -13.39 1.53
CA PRO A 58 -15.94 -12.22 1.20
C PRO A 58 -16.37 -12.43 -0.24
N LEU A 59 -17.69 -12.49 -0.45
CA LEU A 59 -18.34 -12.57 -1.75
C LEU A 59 -17.90 -11.35 -2.57
N PHE A 60 -16.75 -11.49 -3.23
CA PHE A 60 -16.03 -10.41 -3.89
C PHE A 60 -15.67 -9.27 -2.91
N PRO A 61 -14.57 -8.52 -3.13
CA PRO A 61 -14.55 -7.18 -2.56
C PRO A 61 -15.76 -6.48 -3.17
N THR A 62 -16.72 -6.08 -2.34
CA THR A 62 -17.71 -5.07 -2.71
C THR A 62 -16.96 -4.00 -3.51
N PRO A 63 -17.46 -3.58 -4.70
CA PRO A 63 -16.79 -2.54 -5.48
C PRO A 63 -16.41 -1.44 -4.51
N TRP A 64 -15.12 -1.14 -4.42
CA TRP A 64 -14.60 -0.23 -3.40
C TRP A 64 -15.04 1.17 -3.81
N ARG A 65 -16.28 1.50 -3.44
CA ARG A 65 -16.91 2.82 -3.54
C ARG A 65 -16.77 3.56 -2.21
N ALA A 66 -15.81 3.17 -1.37
CA ALA A 66 -15.52 3.98 -0.19
C ALA A 66 -14.86 5.26 -0.69
N THR A 67 -15.57 6.37 -0.55
CA THR A 67 -15.08 7.68 -0.95
C THR A 67 -13.76 7.94 -0.25
N VAL A 68 -12.69 8.04 -1.04
CA VAL A 68 -11.31 8.29 -0.56
C VAL A 68 -11.19 9.47 0.41
N SER A 69 -12.06 10.46 0.28
CA SER A 69 -12.15 11.59 1.21
C SER A 69 -13.59 12.00 1.42
N THR A 70 -13.95 12.36 2.65
CA THR A 70 -15.26 12.95 2.98
C THR A 70 -15.28 14.47 2.81
N VAL A 71 -14.13 15.11 2.57
CA VAL A 71 -14.02 16.56 2.40
C VAL A 71 -14.47 16.95 0.98
N PRO A 72 -15.55 17.74 0.80
CA PRO A 72 -16.07 18.04 -0.54
C PRO A 72 -15.06 18.73 -1.46
N GLY A 73 -14.24 19.64 -0.91
CA GLY A 73 -13.19 20.32 -1.68
C GLY A 73 -12.12 19.35 -2.20
N GLU A 74 -11.77 18.33 -1.41
CA GLU A 74 -10.83 17.30 -1.84
C GLU A 74 -11.44 16.40 -2.93
N GLN A 75 -12.71 16.04 -2.79
CA GLN A 75 -13.42 15.25 -3.80
C GLN A 75 -13.44 15.95 -5.16
N ALA A 76 -13.66 17.26 -5.18
CA ALA A 76 -13.64 18.07 -6.40
C ALA A 76 -12.26 18.08 -7.07
N LEU A 77 -11.18 18.14 -6.28
CA LEU A 77 -9.80 18.09 -6.77
C LEU A 77 -9.38 16.69 -7.26
N LEU A 78 -9.92 15.64 -6.65
CA LEU A 78 -9.68 14.25 -7.05
C LEU A 78 -10.50 13.84 -8.30
N ALA A 79 -11.60 14.53 -8.62
CA ALA A 79 -12.46 14.16 -9.74
C ALA A 79 -11.74 14.20 -11.11
N PRO A 80 -10.93 15.23 -11.46
CA PRO A 80 -10.11 15.20 -12.67
C PRO A 80 -9.12 14.04 -12.71
N LEU A 81 -8.53 13.68 -11.57
CA LEU A 81 -7.58 12.56 -11.48
C LEU A 81 -8.25 11.19 -11.61
N ARG A 82 -9.51 11.07 -11.19
CA ARG A 82 -10.32 9.89 -11.51
C ARG A 82 -10.60 9.79 -13.00
N ALA A 83 -10.97 10.89 -13.64
CA ALA A 83 -11.29 10.90 -15.07
C ALA A 83 -10.06 10.71 -15.97
N ARG A 84 -8.93 11.34 -15.59
CA ARG A 84 -7.68 11.34 -16.35
C ARG A 84 -6.50 11.17 -15.40
N PRO A 85 -6.14 9.93 -15.03
CA PRO A 85 -5.15 9.72 -13.98
C PRO A 85 -3.73 10.18 -14.31
N SER A 86 -3.41 10.34 -15.60
CA SER A 86 -2.14 10.89 -16.07
C SER A 86 -2.14 12.42 -16.19
N ASP A 87 -3.20 13.12 -15.75
CA ASP A 87 -3.27 14.58 -15.80
C ASP A 87 -2.30 15.23 -14.79
N GLU A 88 -1.14 15.65 -15.30
CA GLU A 88 -0.09 16.25 -14.48
C GLU A 88 -0.51 17.59 -13.87
N GLY A 89 -1.30 18.38 -14.58
CA GLY A 89 -1.80 19.66 -14.07
C GLY A 89 -2.71 19.44 -12.85
N ALA A 90 -3.65 18.50 -12.95
CA ALA A 90 -4.51 18.14 -11.83
C ALA A 90 -3.72 17.59 -10.62
N ARG A 91 -2.63 16.86 -10.87
CA ARG A 91 -1.75 16.33 -9.80
C ARG A 91 -1.06 17.46 -9.05
N LEU A 92 -0.50 18.43 -9.76
CA LEU A 92 0.16 19.59 -9.15
C LEU A 92 -0.83 20.43 -8.33
N VAL A 93 -2.01 20.71 -8.88
CA VAL A 93 -3.07 21.45 -8.17
C VAL A 93 -3.50 20.72 -6.89
N TYR A 94 -3.66 19.39 -6.95
CA TYR A 94 -3.99 18.60 -5.76
C TYR A 94 -2.86 18.58 -4.73
N ALA A 95 -1.60 18.47 -5.18
CA ALA A 95 -0.43 18.52 -4.29
C ALA A 95 -0.30 19.88 -3.58
N ASP A 96 -0.51 20.99 -4.29
CA ASP A 96 -0.48 22.34 -3.69
C ASP A 96 -1.57 22.50 -2.64
N TRP A 97 -2.78 21.98 -2.91
CA TRP A 97 -3.88 21.99 -1.93
C TRP A 97 -3.55 21.17 -0.68
N LEU A 98 -2.92 19.99 -0.83
CA LEU A 98 -2.47 19.19 0.30
C LEU A 98 -1.43 19.96 1.15
N GLU A 99 -0.45 20.58 0.50
CA GLU A 99 0.60 21.35 1.16
C GLU A 99 0.05 22.55 1.93
N GLN A 100 -0.91 23.29 1.37
CA GLN A 100 -1.61 24.39 2.06
C GLN A 100 -2.35 23.95 3.34
N ARG A 101 -2.69 22.65 3.44
CA ARG A 101 -3.32 22.06 4.63
C ARG A 101 -2.34 21.44 5.61
N GLY A 102 -1.03 21.56 5.36
CA GLY A 102 0.01 20.93 6.15
C GLY A 102 0.22 19.44 5.85
N GLU A 103 -0.42 18.88 4.82
CA GLU A 103 -0.31 17.48 4.39
C GLU A 103 0.92 17.27 3.48
N VAL A 104 2.07 17.79 3.92
CA VAL A 104 3.29 17.90 3.11
C VAL A 104 3.77 16.54 2.59
N ALA A 105 3.64 15.48 3.40
CA ALA A 105 4.05 14.14 2.99
C ALA A 105 3.16 13.57 1.87
N ARG A 106 1.85 13.86 1.87
CA ARG A 106 0.93 13.47 0.78
C ARG A 106 1.23 14.28 -0.48
N ALA A 107 1.40 15.59 -0.34
CA ALA A 107 1.77 16.47 -1.46
C ALA A 107 3.07 16.01 -2.13
N TRP A 108 4.06 15.65 -1.31
CA TRP A 108 5.34 15.15 -1.78
C TRP A 108 5.19 13.85 -2.58
N PHE A 109 4.43 12.86 -2.08
CA PHE A 109 4.13 11.62 -2.80
C PHE A 109 3.48 11.87 -4.17
N VAL A 110 2.49 12.77 -4.23
CA VAL A 110 1.78 13.08 -5.49
C VAL A 110 2.74 13.61 -6.57
N ARG A 111 3.74 14.39 -6.16
CA ARG A 111 4.75 14.97 -7.06
C ARG A 111 5.87 13.97 -7.40
N HIS A 112 6.36 13.21 -6.42
CA HIS A 112 7.61 12.46 -6.49
C HIS A 112 7.45 10.98 -6.11
N GLU A 113 6.69 10.22 -6.89
CA GLU A 113 6.72 8.77 -6.72
C GLU A 113 8.14 8.20 -6.91
N GLY A 114 8.54 7.29 -6.00
CA GLY A 114 9.81 6.55 -6.10
C GLY A 114 10.60 6.44 -4.79
N ASP A 115 10.40 7.32 -3.81
CA ASP A 115 11.06 7.21 -2.49
C ASP A 115 10.21 6.34 -1.55
N VAL A 116 10.48 5.03 -1.57
CA VAL A 116 9.76 4.01 -0.81
C VAL A 116 9.78 4.30 0.71
N ASP A 117 10.91 4.80 1.23
CA ASP A 117 11.09 5.02 2.67
C ASP A 117 10.22 6.18 3.17
N ARG A 118 10.15 7.29 2.42
CA ARG A 118 9.23 8.38 2.74
C ARG A 118 7.77 8.02 2.52
N ASN A 119 7.50 7.14 1.56
CA ASN A 119 6.14 6.71 1.23
C ASN A 119 5.52 5.80 2.28
N ARG A 120 6.27 5.11 3.14
CA ARG A 120 5.68 4.30 4.22
C ARG A 120 5.06 5.12 5.35
N ALA A 121 5.47 6.36 5.53
CA ALA A 121 5.08 7.17 6.68
C ALA A 121 3.71 7.87 6.53
N VAL A 122 3.03 7.74 5.38
CA VAL A 122 1.90 8.59 5.02
C VAL A 122 0.56 7.86 5.17
N GLY A 123 -0.04 7.96 6.36
CA GLY A 123 -1.48 7.81 6.63
C GLY A 123 -2.22 6.64 5.94
N ASP A 124 -3.52 6.84 5.71
CA ASP A 124 -4.37 5.90 4.97
C ASP A 124 -3.93 5.83 3.48
N PRO A 125 -3.58 4.65 2.94
CA PRO A 125 -3.14 4.50 1.54
C PRO A 125 -4.30 4.58 0.53
N SER A 126 -5.56 4.68 0.96
CA SER A 126 -6.73 4.63 0.06
C SER A 126 -6.65 5.65 -1.10
N TRP A 127 -6.20 6.87 -0.85
CA TRP A 127 -6.06 7.94 -1.85
C TRP A 127 -4.96 7.69 -2.89
N ARG A 128 -4.03 6.77 -2.62
CA ARG A 128 -2.96 6.40 -3.56
C ARG A 128 -3.48 5.60 -4.73
N SER A 129 -4.61 4.89 -4.58
CA SER A 129 -5.27 4.25 -5.72
C SER A 129 -5.66 5.23 -6.84
N ILE A 130 -5.93 6.50 -6.49
CA ILE A 130 -6.24 7.55 -7.46
C ILE A 130 -4.96 8.17 -8.03
N THR A 131 -3.98 8.43 -7.16
CA THR A 131 -2.81 9.27 -7.47
C THR A 131 -1.54 8.49 -7.80
N SER A 132 -1.50 7.18 -7.63
CA SER A 132 -0.29 6.42 -7.90
C SER A 132 0.06 6.42 -9.40
N ARG A 133 1.33 6.17 -9.72
CA ARG A 133 1.93 5.92 -11.04
C ARG A 133 2.82 4.66 -10.99
N GLY A 134 2.57 3.79 -10.01
CA GLY A 134 3.32 2.56 -9.77
C GLY A 134 3.28 1.59 -10.95
N ASP A 135 4.27 0.70 -10.97
CA ASP A 135 4.40 -0.32 -12.01
C ASP A 135 3.34 -1.40 -11.87
N ILE A 136 2.90 -1.94 -13.02
CA ILE A 136 1.91 -3.00 -13.06
C ILE A 136 2.61 -4.35 -13.24
N ALA A 137 2.43 -5.25 -12.28
CA ALA A 137 2.85 -6.62 -12.38
C ALA A 137 1.94 -7.41 -13.32
N ARG A 138 2.56 -8.12 -14.27
CA ARG A 138 1.91 -9.05 -15.22
C ARG A 138 0.87 -8.42 -16.17
N CYS A 139 0.99 -7.14 -16.48
CA CYS A 139 0.20 -6.51 -17.54
C CYS A 139 0.73 -6.93 -18.93
N HIS A 140 0.46 -8.17 -19.38
CA HIS A 140 0.76 -8.63 -20.74
C HIS A 140 0.24 -10.06 -21.07
N GLN A 141 0.04 -10.31 -22.37
CA GLN A 141 0.55 -11.51 -23.05
C GLN A 141 1.82 -11.13 -23.85
N GLU A 142 2.73 -12.08 -24.09
CA GLU A 142 4.04 -11.84 -24.74
C GLU A 142 3.91 -11.10 -26.08
N GLY A 143 4.49 -9.90 -26.17
CA GLY A 143 4.65 -9.17 -27.44
C GLY A 143 4.06 -7.75 -27.52
N GLU A 144 3.18 -7.33 -26.62
CA GLU A 144 2.51 -6.01 -26.74
C GLU A 144 3.11 -4.90 -25.85
N ALA A 145 3.05 -3.67 -26.37
CA ALA A 145 3.53 -2.45 -25.72
C ALA A 145 2.52 -1.91 -24.67
N CYS A 146 2.15 -2.73 -23.68
CA CYS A 146 1.40 -2.24 -22.53
C CYS A 146 2.20 -1.10 -21.84
N PRO A 147 1.53 -0.03 -21.37
CA PRO A 147 2.22 1.10 -20.74
C PRO A 147 2.87 0.72 -19.40
N LYS A 148 2.45 -0.40 -18.80
CA LYS A 148 2.98 -0.99 -17.56
C LYS A 148 3.00 -0.04 -16.35
N ARG A 149 2.24 1.05 -16.39
CA ARG A 149 2.11 2.04 -15.32
C ARG A 149 0.66 2.34 -15.00
N TRP A 150 0.34 2.41 -13.71
CA TRP A 150 -1.01 2.57 -13.19
C TRP A 150 -1.71 3.85 -13.65
N ASP A 151 -0.99 4.97 -13.71
CA ASP A 151 -1.51 6.28 -14.13
C ASP A 151 -1.85 6.35 -15.63
N LYS A 152 -1.38 5.37 -16.41
CA LYS A 152 -1.61 5.29 -17.87
C LYS A 152 -2.80 4.40 -18.25
N LEU A 153 -3.50 3.84 -17.27
CA LEU A 153 -4.69 3.03 -17.49
C LEU A 153 -5.97 3.87 -17.38
N ASP A 154 -7.01 3.45 -18.09
CA ASP A 154 -8.33 4.09 -18.04
C ASP A 154 -9.04 3.74 -16.72
N ALA A 155 -9.69 4.72 -16.11
CA ALA A 155 -10.42 4.49 -14.86
C ALA A 155 -11.66 3.63 -15.06
N CYS A 156 -11.94 2.75 -14.09
CA CYS A 156 -13.18 1.98 -14.05
C CYS A 156 -14.26 2.76 -13.28
N ALA A 157 -15.43 2.97 -13.89
CA ALA A 157 -16.54 3.69 -13.27
C ALA A 157 -17.14 2.97 -12.04
N ASP A 158 -16.94 1.65 -11.95
CA ASP A 158 -17.52 0.80 -10.93
C ASP A 158 -16.58 0.55 -9.72
N ASP A 159 -15.29 0.88 -9.83
CA ASP A 159 -14.28 0.55 -8.81
C ASP A 159 -13.07 1.49 -8.88
N GLU A 160 -12.86 2.31 -7.85
CA GLU A 160 -11.77 3.29 -7.80
C GLU A 160 -10.38 2.63 -7.73
N ARG A 161 -10.31 1.36 -7.31
CA ARG A 161 -9.08 0.58 -7.25
C ARG A 161 -8.89 -0.31 -8.47
N ALA A 162 -9.73 -0.17 -9.49
CA ALA A 162 -9.56 -0.87 -10.73
C ALA A 162 -9.41 0.09 -11.91
N ARG A 163 -8.62 -0.33 -12.88
CA ARG A 163 -8.43 0.37 -14.14
C ARG A 163 -8.36 -0.62 -15.28
N THR A 164 -8.53 -0.16 -16.50
CA THR A 164 -8.46 -1.01 -17.70
C THR A 164 -7.30 -0.56 -18.57
N CYS A 165 -6.48 -1.51 -19.00
CA CYS A 165 -5.45 -1.25 -19.99
C CYS A 165 -6.07 -1.06 -21.37
N ALA A 166 -5.84 0.08 -22.02
CA ALA A 166 -6.33 0.33 -23.37
C ALA A 166 -5.72 -0.62 -24.41
N THR A 167 -4.54 -1.19 -24.14
CA THR A 167 -3.83 -2.10 -25.06
C THR A 167 -4.33 -3.53 -24.95
N CYS A 168 -4.21 -4.15 -23.77
CA CYS A 168 -4.56 -5.57 -23.60
C CYS A 168 -5.99 -5.79 -23.07
N HIS A 169 -6.74 -4.72 -22.81
CA HIS A 169 -8.11 -4.72 -22.25
C HIS A 169 -8.26 -5.44 -20.90
N GLN A 170 -7.16 -5.80 -20.25
CA GLN A 170 -7.21 -6.41 -18.92
C GLN A 170 -7.54 -5.34 -17.88
N ARG A 171 -8.43 -5.72 -16.97
CA ARG A 171 -8.67 -4.99 -15.73
C ARG A 171 -7.49 -5.20 -14.81
N VAL A 172 -6.94 -4.14 -14.26
CA VAL A 172 -5.82 -4.11 -13.33
C VAL A 172 -6.31 -3.61 -11.99
N ARG A 173 -5.94 -4.26 -10.88
CA ARG A 173 -6.30 -3.83 -9.52
C ARG A 173 -5.13 -3.19 -8.78
N TYR A 174 -5.42 -2.18 -7.97
CA TYR A 174 -4.48 -1.57 -7.04
C TYR A 174 -4.52 -2.26 -5.68
N CYS A 175 -3.38 -2.82 -5.26
CA CYS A 175 -3.22 -3.54 -3.99
C CYS A 175 -2.47 -2.66 -2.98
N VAL A 176 -3.12 -2.33 -1.87
CA VAL A 176 -2.54 -1.51 -0.79
C VAL A 176 -1.66 -2.29 0.18
N ASP A 177 -1.74 -3.62 0.17
CA ASP A 177 -0.98 -4.51 1.05
C ASP A 177 -0.76 -5.88 0.39
N THR A 178 0.06 -6.72 1.03
CA THR A 178 0.39 -8.07 0.53
C THR A 178 -0.81 -9.02 0.55
N ASP A 179 -1.76 -8.85 1.46
CA ASP A 179 -2.93 -9.72 1.56
C ASP A 179 -3.91 -9.43 0.43
N ALA A 180 -4.08 -8.16 0.05
CA ALA A 180 -4.82 -7.73 -1.12
C ALA A 180 -4.19 -8.28 -2.40
N ALA A 181 -2.86 -8.25 -2.50
CA ALA A 181 -2.13 -8.84 -3.63
C ALA A 181 -2.34 -10.37 -3.68
N LEU A 182 -2.24 -11.07 -2.55
CA LEU A 182 -2.51 -12.51 -2.45
C LEU A 182 -3.95 -12.84 -2.88
N ARG A 183 -4.95 -12.11 -2.39
CA ARG A 183 -6.36 -12.28 -2.76
C ARG A 183 -6.61 -12.04 -4.25
N CYS A 184 -6.00 -11.02 -4.84
CA CYS A 184 -6.09 -10.78 -6.29
C CYS A 184 -5.52 -11.96 -7.08
N GLY A 185 -4.41 -12.54 -6.61
CA GLY A 185 -3.82 -13.75 -7.20
C GLY A 185 -4.70 -15.01 -7.05
N LEU A 186 -5.43 -15.14 -5.94
CA LEU A 186 -6.31 -16.28 -5.64
C LEU A 186 -7.67 -16.24 -6.34
N HIS A 187 -8.22 -15.07 -6.61
CA HIS A 187 -9.61 -14.94 -7.05
C HIS A 187 -9.75 -14.31 -8.43
N ASP A 188 -9.15 -13.13 -8.62
CA ASP A 188 -9.38 -12.34 -9.82
C ASP A 188 -8.44 -12.73 -10.96
N GLN A 189 -7.24 -13.23 -10.62
CA GLN A 189 -6.15 -13.55 -11.55
C GLN A 189 -5.79 -12.38 -12.49
N CYS A 190 -6.19 -11.16 -12.12
CA CYS A 190 -5.95 -9.96 -12.88
C CYS A 190 -4.54 -9.41 -12.61
N PRO A 191 -3.92 -8.67 -13.54
CA PRO A 191 -2.72 -7.90 -13.25
C PRO A 191 -2.96 -6.96 -12.06
N ILE A 192 -1.88 -6.66 -11.33
CA ILE A 192 -1.96 -5.78 -10.16
C ILE A 192 -0.93 -4.66 -10.22
N SER A 193 -1.28 -3.50 -9.70
CA SER A 193 -0.34 -2.47 -9.27
C SER A 193 -0.22 -2.55 -7.75
N ILE A 194 1.00 -2.61 -7.23
CA ILE A 194 1.24 -2.68 -5.78
C ILE A 194 1.56 -1.28 -5.29
N ASP A 195 0.97 -0.88 -4.16
CA ASP A 195 1.28 0.40 -3.52
C ASP A 195 2.77 0.52 -3.21
N GLY A 196 3.36 1.67 -3.54
CA GLY A 196 4.78 1.90 -3.35
C GLY A 196 5.28 1.83 -1.89
N SER A 197 4.38 1.84 -0.89
CA SER A 197 4.75 1.57 0.52
C SER A 197 4.99 0.09 0.81
N VAL A 198 4.36 -0.81 0.05
CA VAL A 198 4.60 -2.25 0.12
C VAL A 198 5.89 -2.53 -0.64
N GLU A 199 6.77 -3.35 -0.07
CA GLU A 199 7.95 -3.80 -0.81
C GLU A 199 7.47 -4.46 -2.11
N SER A 200 7.78 -3.84 -3.25
CA SER A 200 7.29 -4.29 -4.56
C SER A 200 7.55 -5.78 -4.78
N LEU A 201 8.72 -6.27 -4.33
CA LEU A 201 9.07 -7.69 -4.32
C LEU A 201 8.16 -8.55 -3.43
N ALA A 202 7.84 -8.11 -2.22
CA ALA A 202 6.96 -8.83 -1.30
C ALA A 202 5.52 -8.89 -1.80
N GLY A 203 4.99 -7.78 -2.32
CA GLY A 203 3.66 -7.72 -2.92
C GLY A 203 3.56 -8.62 -4.15
N LYS A 204 4.58 -8.60 -5.03
CA LYS A 204 4.63 -9.45 -6.22
C LYS A 204 4.72 -10.93 -5.83
N ALA A 205 5.57 -11.26 -4.87
CA ALA A 205 5.66 -12.61 -4.34
C ALA A 205 4.34 -13.09 -3.72
N ALA A 206 3.60 -12.21 -3.03
CA ALA A 206 2.29 -12.55 -2.49
C ALA A 206 1.27 -12.84 -3.58
N PHE A 207 1.21 -12.02 -4.63
CA PHE A 207 0.36 -12.27 -5.79
C PHE A 207 0.72 -13.58 -6.51
N ASP A 208 2.01 -13.81 -6.75
CA ASP A 208 2.50 -15.03 -7.40
C ASP A 208 2.17 -16.30 -6.59
N ARG A 209 2.22 -16.22 -5.25
CA ARG A 209 1.77 -17.29 -4.36
C ARG A 209 0.28 -17.58 -4.52
N GLY A 210 -0.56 -16.55 -4.62
CA GLY A 210 -1.99 -16.70 -4.83
C GLY A 210 -2.30 -17.46 -6.12
N LEU A 211 -1.65 -17.06 -7.22
CA LEU A 211 -1.79 -17.76 -8.51
C LEU A 211 -1.32 -19.23 -8.45
N ALA A 212 -0.25 -19.51 -7.71
CA ALA A 212 0.28 -20.86 -7.58
C ALA A 212 -0.67 -21.81 -6.82
N LEU A 213 -1.44 -21.29 -5.86
CA LEU A 213 -2.40 -22.08 -5.08
C LEU A 213 -3.58 -22.57 -5.94
N ILE A 214 -4.12 -21.73 -6.83
CA ILE A 214 -5.20 -22.14 -7.76
C ILE A 214 -4.75 -23.26 -8.69
N ARG A 215 -3.51 -23.17 -9.22
CA ARG A 215 -2.99 -24.14 -10.20
C ARG A 215 -2.80 -25.54 -9.62
N ARG A 216 -2.70 -25.66 -8.29
CA ARG A 216 -2.48 -26.94 -7.59
C ARG A 216 -3.76 -27.65 -7.21
N THR A 217 -4.92 -27.00 -7.30
CA THR A 217 -6.20 -27.65 -7.03
C THR A 217 -6.58 -28.46 -8.27
N PRO A 218 -6.52 -29.81 -8.24
CA PRO A 218 -7.01 -30.60 -9.37
C PRO A 218 -8.47 -30.23 -9.58
N ARG A 219 -8.82 -29.83 -10.81
CA ARG A 219 -10.23 -29.67 -11.19
C ARG A 219 -10.84 -31.05 -11.04
N GLY A 220 -11.58 -31.27 -9.95
CA GLY A 220 -12.27 -32.53 -9.69
C GLY A 220 -13.09 -32.89 -10.92
N GLY A 221 -12.73 -34.01 -11.54
CA GLY A 221 -13.52 -34.67 -12.59
C GLY A 221 -14.60 -35.54 -11.98
#